data_AF-A0A9P5S171-F1
#
_entry.id   AF-A0A9P5S171-F1
#
_cell.length_a   1.000
_cell.length_b   1.000
_cell.length_c   1.000
_cell.angle_alpha   90.00
_cell.angle_beta   90.00
_cell.angle_gamma   90.00
#
_symmetry.space_group_name_H-M   'P 1'
#
loop_
_entity.id
_entity.type
_entity.pdbx_description
1 polymer ?
#
loop_
_entity_poly.entity_id
_entity_poly.type
_entity_poly.pdbx_seq_one_letter_code
_entity_poly.pdbx_strand_id
1 'polypeptide(L)'
;MSPTLYRFTTAEGLIHLLDRKTITTSTITSHIATSAASQHLEVHTVHGSNLTLNGTAPVVSDYATKEISSFDHLVLDFDETITDHDTTSSFDTLACRVRPGTDYQEPQMSWDEILQAYLDDLEKVDISDLCHLNRPLDNLLPQGNGDHAPTVEVSSPPSQEQGQEQEVGGQLHHPQPKSNSPPLQSNTTTTKQQHTIQPPSKQHHLLDPKVRELQCHIDGRTFTPEPELPVPKIPALQSWIHSQVRKRAVEKVSLDRVYESGNLVGLTRSQIRQFGREHIKLRPGMVTFLKAFVQEQDQLEKDRLEKELQARVTEGNEGLESGKAPSKFGRGQLWILSVNWSQDLIRGAMDQVFGSEEATSKYLPDSHLICSNLEFAEEGHEILARRRKSDATTTNTTTTAIDYNNNDTNNNDNKLGGDNACVHHTSGKVDVTILTGTDKLHAFRDIQRRYAMQHDLAPSETKWAYFGDSSTDLGCLVEADLGIIIGKSKSLLSECERSGIQVVDLIERKQSE
;
A
#
# COMPACT_ATOMS: atom_id res chain seq x y z
N MET A 1 9.50 21.69 7.40
CA MET A 1 9.25 21.17 8.77
C MET A 1 9.29 19.67 8.68
N SER A 2 9.91 18.99 9.64
CA SER A 2 9.81 17.53 9.70
C SER A 2 8.35 17.14 9.94
N PRO A 3 7.88 16.03 9.34
CA PRO A 3 6.55 15.50 9.63
C PRO A 3 6.50 15.07 11.10
N THR A 4 5.34 15.26 11.71
CA THR A 4 5.05 14.82 13.08
C THR A 4 3.95 13.78 13.03
N LEU A 5 4.24 12.60 13.58
CA LEU A 5 3.28 11.53 13.79
C LEU A 5 2.89 11.47 15.26
N TYR A 6 1.65 11.08 15.53
CA TYR A 6 1.15 10.94 16.90
C TYR A 6 1.01 9.48 17.24
N ARG A 7 1.39 9.06 18.44
CA ARG A 7 1.35 7.67 18.84
C ARG A 7 0.44 7.46 20.04
N PHE A 8 -0.47 6.49 19.93
CA PHE A 8 -1.15 5.90 21.07
C PHE A 8 -0.51 4.56 21.41
N THR A 9 -0.15 4.38 22.67
CA THR A 9 0.46 3.12 23.12
C THR A 9 -0.52 1.95 23.08
N THR A 10 -1.81 2.23 23.25
CA THR A 10 -2.91 1.27 23.16
C THR A 10 -4.07 1.91 22.39
N ALA A 11 -4.97 1.11 21.81
CA ALA A 11 -6.10 1.65 21.08
C ALA A 11 -7.13 2.33 22.01
N GLU A 12 -7.10 2.01 23.31
CA GLU A 12 -7.99 2.56 24.34
C GLU A 12 -7.82 4.07 24.47
N GLY A 13 -6.60 4.58 24.24
CA GLY A 13 -6.32 6.02 24.23
C GLY A 13 -7.11 6.79 23.16
N LEU A 14 -7.56 6.13 22.08
CA LEU A 14 -8.36 6.76 21.03
C LEU A 14 -9.71 7.29 21.53
N ILE A 15 -10.24 6.73 22.63
CA ILE A 15 -11.49 7.21 23.23
C ILE A 15 -11.36 8.67 23.68
N HIS A 16 -10.15 9.11 24.05
CA HIS A 16 -9.92 10.50 24.44
C HIS A 16 -10.04 11.49 23.28
N LEU A 17 -9.86 11.03 22.03
CA LEU A 17 -10.11 11.88 20.87
C LEU A 17 -11.61 12.15 20.65
N LEU A 18 -12.50 11.32 21.23
CA LEU A 18 -13.96 11.46 21.14
C LEU A 18 -14.55 12.39 22.20
N ASP A 19 -13.85 12.63 23.31
CA ASP A 19 -14.39 13.39 24.43
C ASP A 19 -14.36 14.90 24.15
N ARG A 20 -15.39 15.38 23.45
CA ARG A 20 -15.65 16.81 23.17
C ARG A 20 -15.64 17.70 24.41
N LYS A 21 -15.93 17.16 25.60
CA LYS A 21 -16.13 17.98 26.80
C LYS A 21 -14.83 18.37 27.49
N THR A 22 -13.74 17.62 27.28
CA THR A 22 -12.47 17.89 27.95
C THR A 22 -11.57 18.89 27.22
N ILE A 23 -11.90 19.29 25.99
CA ILE A 23 -11.12 20.26 25.20
C ILE A 23 -11.96 21.52 24.94
N THR A 24 -12.36 22.22 26.00
CA THR A 24 -12.88 23.58 25.84
C THR A 24 -11.71 24.56 25.68
N THR A 25 -11.74 25.32 24.58
CA THR A 25 -10.69 26.25 24.12
C THR A 25 -10.42 27.43 25.06
N SER A 26 -11.17 27.59 26.14
CA SER A 26 -10.99 28.69 27.11
C SER A 26 -9.80 28.48 28.06
N THR A 27 -9.18 27.31 28.10
CA THR A 27 -8.08 27.00 29.05
C THR A 27 -6.68 27.05 28.43
N ILE A 28 -6.55 27.16 27.09
CA ILE A 28 -5.24 27.14 26.42
C ILE A 28 -4.64 28.55 26.31
N THR A 29 -5.46 29.60 26.31
CA THR A 29 -4.96 30.99 26.12
C THR A 29 -4.53 31.69 27.42
N SER A 30 -4.80 31.14 28.61
CA SER A 30 -4.60 31.87 29.88
C SER A 30 -3.34 31.52 30.68
N HIS A 31 -2.45 30.65 30.22
CA HIS A 31 -1.29 30.22 31.03
C HIS A 31 0.09 30.38 30.37
N ILE A 32 0.38 31.59 29.87
CA ILE A 32 1.77 32.10 29.76
C ILE A 32 2.19 32.91 31.01
N ALA A 33 1.28 33.15 31.97
CA ALA A 33 1.62 33.81 33.23
C ALA A 33 1.26 32.93 34.45
N THR A 34 2.31 32.46 35.13
CA THR A 34 2.38 32.06 36.56
C THR A 34 1.44 30.95 37.09
N SER A 35 2.07 29.82 37.41
CA SER A 35 1.88 28.98 38.62
C SER A 35 0.49 28.94 39.28
N ALA A 36 -0.25 27.86 39.04
CA ALA A 36 -0.64 26.85 40.05
C ALA A 36 -1.84 26.04 39.55
N ALA A 37 -1.67 24.71 39.51
CA ALA A 37 -2.68 23.67 39.38
C ALA A 37 -3.78 23.86 38.31
N SER A 38 -3.59 23.29 37.12
CA SER A 38 -4.70 22.98 36.22
C SER A 38 -4.41 21.79 35.30
N GLN A 39 -5.47 21.05 34.99
CA GLN A 39 -5.50 19.71 34.40
C GLN A 39 -5.33 19.77 32.87
N HIS A 40 -4.12 19.47 32.39
CA HIS A 40 -3.78 19.47 30.96
C HIS A 40 -3.67 18.05 30.39
N LEU A 41 -3.91 17.91 29.08
CA LEU A 41 -3.32 16.81 28.29
C LEU A 41 -1.86 17.20 28.07
N GLU A 42 -0.98 16.87 29.01
CA GLU A 42 0.44 17.20 28.88
C GLU A 42 1.09 16.25 27.88
N VAL A 43 1.47 16.78 26.71
CA VAL A 43 2.44 16.15 25.83
C VAL A 43 3.79 16.23 26.56
N HIS A 44 4.07 15.29 27.46
CA HIS A 44 5.37 15.24 28.10
C HIS A 44 6.41 14.81 27.06
N THR A 45 7.39 15.68 26.83
CA THR A 45 8.67 15.32 26.23
C THR A 45 9.34 14.26 27.13
N VAL A 46 9.25 12.98 26.78
CA VAL A 46 9.87 11.90 27.58
C VAL A 46 11.29 11.62 27.06
N HIS A 47 12.26 11.98 27.90
CA HIS A 47 13.67 11.58 27.99
C HIS A 47 14.67 11.99 26.89
N GLY A 48 15.56 12.92 27.26
CA GLY A 48 16.95 12.49 27.45
C GLY A 48 18.05 13.07 26.57
N SER A 49 17.83 14.17 25.85
CA SER A 49 18.95 14.99 25.34
C SER A 49 18.47 16.41 25.07
N ASN A 50 19.05 17.37 25.78
CA ASN A 50 18.86 18.80 25.54
C ASN A 50 19.36 19.15 24.13
N LEU A 51 18.48 19.06 23.14
CA LEU A 51 18.63 19.73 21.86
C LEU A 51 18.01 21.12 22.01
N THR A 52 18.73 22.00 22.68
CA THR A 52 18.53 23.45 22.54
C THR A 52 19.04 23.86 21.16
N LEU A 53 18.19 23.75 20.15
CA LEU A 53 18.33 24.56 18.95
C LEU A 53 17.59 25.87 19.20
N ASN A 54 18.33 26.96 19.16
CA ASN A 54 17.82 28.32 19.30
C ASN A 54 16.56 28.53 18.43
N GLY A 55 15.43 28.82 19.08
CA GLY A 55 14.25 29.38 18.42
C GLY A 55 12.97 28.63 18.75
N THR A 56 12.24 29.13 19.75
CA THR A 56 10.82 28.86 20.07
C THR A 56 10.43 27.39 20.27
N ALA A 57 9.93 27.07 21.47
CA ALA A 57 9.25 25.80 21.73
C ALA A 57 8.26 25.50 20.60
N PRO A 58 8.18 24.26 20.09
CA PRO A 58 7.19 23.91 19.10
C PRO A 58 5.83 24.23 19.72
N VAL A 59 5.14 25.22 19.15
CA VAL A 59 3.73 25.45 19.42
C VAL A 59 3.08 24.10 19.18
N VAL A 60 2.62 23.45 20.25
CA VAL A 60 1.81 22.23 20.14
C VAL A 60 0.68 22.61 19.21
N SER A 61 0.78 22.15 17.96
CA SER A 61 -0.04 22.71 16.90
C SER A 61 -1.51 22.42 17.23
N ASP A 62 -2.41 23.36 16.93
CA ASP A 62 -3.87 23.26 17.12
C ASP A 62 -4.53 21.99 16.52
N TYR A 63 -3.75 21.16 15.82
CA TYR A 63 -4.19 19.88 15.26
C TYR A 63 -4.47 18.82 16.32
N ALA A 64 -3.81 18.84 17.49
CA ALA A 64 -4.08 17.87 18.56
C ALA A 64 -5.46 18.06 19.22
N THR A 65 -6.10 19.22 19.03
CA THR A 65 -7.39 19.57 19.62
C THR A 65 -8.55 19.57 18.62
N LYS A 66 -8.30 19.21 17.35
CA LYS A 66 -9.38 19.15 16.35
C LYS A 66 -10.24 17.92 16.57
N GLU A 67 -11.56 18.12 16.61
CA GLU A 67 -12.54 17.03 16.73
C GLU A 67 -12.34 16.03 15.59
N ILE A 68 -12.48 14.73 15.86
CA ILE A 68 -12.41 13.67 14.84
C ILE A 68 -13.39 13.94 13.69
N SER A 69 -14.56 14.49 13.98
CA SER A 69 -15.55 14.92 12.97
C SER A 69 -15.05 15.98 12.01
N SER A 70 -13.94 16.64 12.32
CA SER A 70 -13.35 17.61 11.40
C SER A 70 -12.57 16.96 10.26
N PHE A 71 -12.36 15.64 10.29
CA PHE A 71 -11.78 14.87 9.19
C PHE A 71 -12.86 14.37 8.25
N ASP A 72 -12.66 14.61 6.96
CA ASP A 72 -13.55 14.12 5.91
C ASP A 72 -13.33 12.62 5.66
N HIS A 73 -12.13 12.13 5.92
CA HIS A 73 -11.73 10.77 5.64
C HIS A 73 -10.90 10.15 6.75
N LEU A 74 -11.32 8.98 7.22
CA LEU A 74 -10.54 8.10 8.08
C LEU A 74 -10.09 6.89 7.27
N VAL A 75 -8.78 6.68 7.23
CA VAL A 75 -8.17 5.51 6.58
C VAL A 75 -7.44 4.71 7.63
N LEU A 76 -7.68 3.41 7.69
CA LEU A 76 -7.05 2.53 8.66
C LEU A 76 -6.36 1.35 7.97
N ASP A 77 -5.22 0.95 8.52
CA ASP A 77 -4.79 -0.44 8.38
C ASP A 77 -5.71 -1.37 9.17
N PHE A 78 -5.69 -2.66 8.84
CA PHE A 78 -6.51 -3.66 9.50
C PHE A 78 -5.75 -4.42 10.59
N ASP A 79 -4.73 -5.17 10.18
CA ASP A 79 -3.97 -6.05 11.06
C ASP A 79 -3.20 -5.25 12.11
N GLU A 80 -3.33 -5.62 13.39
CA GLU A 80 -2.70 -4.96 14.55
C GLU A 80 -3.04 -3.46 14.75
N THR A 81 -3.67 -2.79 13.79
CA THR A 81 -4.26 -1.46 13.95
C THR A 81 -5.70 -1.56 14.47
N ILE A 82 -6.55 -2.32 13.78
CA ILE A 82 -7.94 -2.58 14.19
C ILE A 82 -8.02 -3.88 14.99
N THR A 83 -7.29 -4.92 14.58
CA THR A 83 -7.27 -6.22 15.27
C THR A 83 -6.28 -6.23 16.42
N ASP A 84 -6.48 -7.11 17.39
CA ASP A 84 -5.55 -7.28 18.52
C ASP A 84 -4.26 -8.03 18.13
N HIS A 85 -4.29 -8.82 17.05
CA HIS A 85 -3.15 -9.55 16.49
C HIS A 85 -3.18 -9.58 14.96
N ASP A 86 -2.03 -9.88 14.35
CA ASP A 86 -1.90 -10.20 12.92
C ASP A 86 -2.85 -11.34 12.52
N THR A 87 -3.64 -11.16 11.46
CA THR A 87 -4.65 -12.14 11.04
C THR A 87 -4.18 -13.07 9.91
N THR A 88 -2.93 -12.99 9.45
CA THR A 88 -2.40 -13.83 8.36
C THR A 88 -2.56 -15.32 8.68
N SER A 89 -2.23 -15.75 9.91
CA SER A 89 -2.39 -17.15 10.35
C SER A 89 -3.85 -17.58 10.56
N SER A 90 -4.80 -16.65 10.52
CA SER A 90 -6.22 -16.97 10.67
C SER A 90 -6.76 -17.78 9.49
N PHE A 91 -6.17 -17.63 8.30
CA PHE A 91 -6.55 -18.40 7.13
C PHE A 91 -6.18 -19.88 7.24
N ASP A 92 -5.03 -20.20 7.85
CA ASP A 92 -4.67 -21.59 8.14
C ASP A 92 -5.67 -22.22 9.10
N THR A 93 -5.99 -21.51 10.19
CA THR A 93 -7.01 -21.96 11.16
C THR A 93 -8.37 -22.15 10.49
N LEU A 94 -8.77 -21.24 9.61
CA LEU A 94 -10.02 -21.35 8.84
C LEU A 94 -10.00 -22.58 7.93
N ALA A 95 -8.95 -22.75 7.14
CA ALA A 95 -8.79 -23.89 6.25
C ALA A 95 -8.86 -25.21 7.02
N CYS A 96 -8.12 -25.33 8.13
CA CYS A 96 -8.12 -26.51 8.99
C CYS A 96 -9.49 -26.80 9.63
N ARG A 97 -10.33 -25.80 9.87
CA ARG A 97 -11.67 -25.99 10.46
C ARG A 97 -12.73 -26.40 9.46
N VAL A 98 -12.65 -25.90 8.22
CA VAL A 98 -13.65 -26.20 7.19
C VAL A 98 -13.39 -27.56 6.52
N ARG A 99 -12.12 -27.95 6.40
CA ARG A 99 -11.68 -29.21 5.75
C ARG A 99 -12.12 -30.55 6.37
N PRO A 100 -12.29 -30.73 7.69
CA PRO A 100 -12.52 -32.06 8.28
C PRO A 100 -13.82 -32.77 7.84
N GLY A 101 -14.71 -32.08 7.11
CA GLY A 101 -15.96 -32.65 6.59
C GLY A 101 -15.98 -32.85 5.06
N THR A 102 -14.86 -32.65 4.37
CA THR A 102 -14.79 -32.55 2.91
C THR A 102 -13.62 -33.40 2.40
N ASP A 103 -13.80 -34.11 1.28
CA ASP A 103 -12.79 -34.98 0.65
C ASP A 103 -11.71 -34.13 -0.06
N TYR A 104 -11.14 -33.16 0.67
CA TYR A 104 -10.05 -32.35 0.17
C TYR A 104 -8.78 -33.19 0.16
N GLN A 105 -8.03 -33.11 -0.95
CA GLN A 105 -6.68 -33.62 -0.96
C GLN A 105 -5.84 -32.88 0.08
N GLU A 106 -4.98 -33.61 0.79
CA GLU A 106 -4.00 -33.00 1.69
C GLU A 106 -3.23 -31.90 0.95
N PRO A 107 -3.02 -30.74 1.60
CA PRO A 107 -2.27 -29.66 0.98
C PRO A 107 -0.86 -30.11 0.61
N GLN A 108 -0.34 -29.59 -0.50
CA GLN A 108 0.99 -29.95 -0.97
C GLN A 108 2.10 -29.40 -0.06
N MET A 109 1.78 -28.35 0.70
CA MET A 109 2.68 -27.68 1.64
C MET A 109 1.87 -27.20 2.84
N SER A 110 2.37 -27.46 4.04
CA SER A 110 1.80 -26.94 5.28
C SER A 110 2.01 -25.43 5.38
N TRP A 111 1.20 -24.77 6.21
CA TRP A 111 1.35 -23.34 6.43
C TRP A 111 2.70 -22.96 7.06
N ASP A 112 3.19 -23.79 7.98
CA ASP A 112 4.50 -23.61 8.61
C ASP A 112 5.65 -23.67 7.59
N GLU A 113 5.57 -24.57 6.61
CA GLU A 113 6.56 -24.65 5.52
C GLU A 113 6.52 -23.41 4.61
N ILE A 114 5.32 -22.90 4.28
CA ILE A 114 5.15 -21.66 3.51
C ILE A 114 5.77 -20.48 4.26
N LEU A 115 5.45 -20.35 5.55
CA LEU A 115 5.95 -19.28 6.40
C LEU A 115 7.47 -19.34 6.54
N GLN A 116 8.04 -20.53 6.76
CA GLN A 116 9.49 -20.69 6.84
C GLN A 116 10.16 -20.30 5.52
N ALA A 117 9.64 -20.73 4.37
CA ALA A 117 10.17 -20.34 3.07
C ALA A 117 10.09 -18.82 2.82
N TYR A 118 9.02 -18.18 3.27
CA TYR A 118 8.89 -16.72 3.24
C TYR A 118 9.96 -16.02 4.10
N LEU A 119 10.19 -16.48 5.33
CA LEU A 119 11.21 -15.94 6.21
C LEU A 119 12.62 -16.11 5.63
N ASP A 120 12.91 -17.29 5.06
CA ASP A 120 14.18 -17.57 4.38
C ASP A 120 14.41 -16.61 3.19
N ASP A 121 13.36 -16.30 2.42
CA ASP A 121 13.45 -15.35 1.32
C ASP A 121 13.59 -13.91 1.78
N LEU A 122 12.91 -13.53 2.87
CA LEU A 122 13.10 -12.22 3.48
C LEU A 122 14.54 -12.03 3.93
N GLU A 123 15.16 -13.04 4.56
CA GLU A 123 16.56 -12.98 5.00
C GLU A 123 17.51 -12.82 3.80
N LYS A 124 17.25 -13.49 2.67
CA LYS A 124 18.02 -13.32 1.42
C LYS A 124 17.90 -11.90 0.85
N VAL A 125 16.82 -11.20 1.16
CA VAL A 125 16.61 -9.81 0.76
C VAL A 125 17.21 -8.81 1.75
N ASP A 126 17.70 -9.26 2.92
CA ASP A 126 17.97 -8.37 4.05
C ASP A 126 19.41 -7.78 4.19
N ILE A 127 19.38 -6.52 4.64
CA ILE A 127 20.35 -5.56 5.24
C ILE A 127 21.72 -5.27 4.60
N SER A 128 22.52 -6.22 4.14
CA SER A 128 23.94 -5.90 3.82
C SER A 128 24.11 -4.87 2.70
N ASP A 129 23.19 -4.83 1.74
CA ASP A 129 23.17 -3.86 0.64
C ASP A 129 22.54 -2.49 0.99
N LEU A 130 21.84 -2.37 2.13
CA LEU A 130 21.20 -1.12 2.56
C LEU A 130 22.21 -0.11 3.14
N CYS A 131 23.27 -0.59 3.76
CA CYS A 131 24.29 0.25 4.39
C CYS A 131 25.08 1.10 3.38
N HIS A 132 25.14 0.68 2.11
CA HIS A 132 25.94 1.36 1.09
C HIS A 132 25.25 2.59 0.48
N LEU A 133 23.92 2.67 0.52
CA LEU A 133 23.15 3.78 -0.07
C LEU A 133 23.08 5.03 0.81
N ASN A 134 23.38 4.91 2.11
CA ASN A 134 23.40 6.03 3.05
C ASN A 134 24.81 6.60 3.29
N ARG A 135 25.83 6.20 2.50
CA ARG A 135 27.12 6.90 2.56
C ARG A 135 26.93 8.31 1.99
N PRO A 136 27.26 9.38 2.75
CA PRO A 136 27.20 10.73 2.23
C PRO A 136 28.00 10.83 0.93
N LEU A 137 27.39 11.41 -0.12
CA LEU A 137 28.05 11.63 -1.41
C LEU A 137 29.30 12.53 -1.30
N ASP A 138 29.49 13.17 -0.15
CA ASP A 138 30.53 14.17 0.12
C ASP A 138 31.96 13.58 0.16
N ASN A 139 32.13 12.26 0.16
CA ASN A 139 33.45 11.61 0.17
C ASN A 139 33.95 11.14 -1.21
N LEU A 140 33.28 11.52 -2.31
CA LEU A 140 33.76 11.27 -3.69
C LEU A 140 34.47 12.50 -4.30
N LEU A 141 35.15 13.30 -3.48
CA LEU A 141 36.17 14.20 -4.01
C LEU A 141 37.35 13.36 -4.48
N PRO A 142 37.83 13.53 -5.72
CA PRO A 142 39.03 12.85 -6.17
C PRO A 142 40.17 13.26 -5.25
N GLN A 143 40.80 12.28 -4.57
CA GLN A 143 42.08 12.51 -3.92
C GLN A 143 43.04 12.97 -5.02
N GLY A 144 43.30 14.27 -5.07
CA GLY A 144 44.34 14.83 -5.90
C GLY A 144 45.66 14.24 -5.47
N ASN A 145 46.23 13.38 -6.32
CA ASN A 145 47.61 12.96 -6.22
C ASN A 145 48.50 14.20 -6.34
N GLY A 146 49.00 14.66 -5.20
CA GLY A 146 50.13 15.58 -5.14
C GLY A 146 51.40 14.84 -5.54
N ASP A 147 51.96 15.26 -6.67
CA ASP A 147 53.38 15.42 -6.96
C ASP A 147 54.37 14.36 -6.45
N HIS A 148 54.74 13.43 -7.35
CA HIS A 148 56.14 13.04 -7.50
C HIS A 148 56.48 12.89 -8.99
N ALA A 149 57.26 13.84 -9.50
CA ALA A 149 57.90 13.80 -10.80
C ALA A 149 59.06 12.78 -10.80
N PRO A 150 59.23 11.96 -11.85
CA PRO A 150 60.48 11.30 -12.12
C PRO A 150 61.24 12.00 -13.25
N THR A 151 62.50 12.27 -12.94
CA THR A 151 63.55 12.80 -13.78
C THR A 151 63.81 11.92 -15.01
N VAL A 152 64.03 12.58 -16.13
CA VAL A 152 64.43 12.03 -17.42
C VAL A 152 65.85 11.47 -17.35
N GLU A 153 66.04 10.20 -17.74
CA GLU A 153 67.33 9.70 -18.23
C GLU A 153 67.17 9.10 -19.63
N VAL A 154 68.00 9.62 -20.53
CA VAL A 154 68.14 9.26 -21.94
C VAL A 154 69.25 8.23 -22.06
N SER A 155 68.98 7.06 -22.64
CA SER A 155 70.00 6.23 -23.29
C SER A 155 69.42 5.51 -24.51
N SER A 156 70.11 5.63 -25.64
CA SER A 156 69.80 5.07 -26.96
C SER A 156 70.17 3.57 -27.09
N PRO A 157 69.79 2.89 -28.20
CA PRO A 157 69.63 1.43 -28.27
C PRO A 157 70.80 0.70 -28.95
N PRO A 158 70.72 -0.65 -29.04
CA PRO A 158 71.07 -1.32 -30.29
C PRO A 158 70.07 -2.42 -30.75
N SER A 159 69.72 -2.29 -32.03
CA SER A 159 69.69 -3.28 -33.14
C SER A 159 69.40 -4.79 -32.96
N GLN A 160 68.35 -5.22 -33.69
CA GLN A 160 68.24 -6.34 -34.67
C GLN A 160 68.71 -7.79 -34.34
N GLU A 161 67.81 -8.77 -34.53
CA GLU A 161 67.78 -9.83 -35.59
C GLU A 161 66.75 -10.94 -35.22
N GLN A 162 65.71 -11.18 -36.04
CA GLN A 162 65.51 -12.23 -37.08
C GLN A 162 64.74 -13.50 -36.63
N GLY A 163 63.83 -13.98 -37.50
CA GLY A 163 63.21 -15.33 -37.50
C GLY A 163 61.69 -15.32 -37.77
N GLN A 164 61.24 -15.24 -39.04
CA GLN A 164 60.69 -16.32 -39.90
C GLN A 164 59.31 -16.88 -39.45
N GLU A 165 58.21 -16.54 -40.15
CA GLU A 165 57.63 -17.19 -41.36
C GLU A 165 57.00 -18.57 -41.12
N GLN A 166 55.67 -18.66 -41.24
CA GLN A 166 55.00 -19.63 -42.11
C GLN A 166 53.53 -19.28 -42.38
N GLU A 167 53.22 -19.12 -43.67
CA GLU A 167 51.89 -19.09 -44.28
C GLU A 167 51.31 -20.50 -44.45
N VAL A 168 49.98 -20.64 -44.35
CA VAL A 168 49.05 -21.38 -45.27
C VAL A 168 47.66 -20.80 -44.93
N GLY A 169 46.78 -20.27 -45.79
CA GLY A 169 46.49 -20.50 -47.21
C GLY A 169 45.06 -21.06 -47.32
N GLY A 170 44.09 -20.29 -47.84
CA GLY A 170 42.74 -20.80 -48.10
C GLY A 170 41.63 -19.76 -48.36
N GLN A 171 41.66 -19.11 -49.52
CA GLN A 171 40.51 -18.40 -50.12
C GLN A 171 39.41 -19.38 -50.58
N LEU A 172 38.15 -18.92 -50.71
CA LEU A 172 37.31 -19.10 -51.91
C LEU A 172 36.00 -18.26 -51.85
N HIS A 173 35.93 -17.27 -52.74
CA HIS A 173 34.84 -16.75 -53.59
C HIS A 173 33.38 -16.48 -53.11
N HIS A 174 33.04 -15.18 -53.24
CA HIS A 174 31.77 -14.53 -53.67
C HIS A 174 31.16 -15.11 -54.99
N PRO A 175 29.87 -14.85 -55.38
CA PRO A 175 29.36 -13.48 -55.61
C PRO A 175 27.84 -13.20 -55.45
N GLN A 176 27.52 -11.90 -55.35
CA GLN A 176 26.22 -11.28 -55.65
C GLN A 176 25.89 -11.29 -57.16
N PRO A 177 24.65 -10.92 -57.56
CA PRO A 177 24.51 -9.63 -58.26
C PRO A 177 23.21 -8.82 -57.99
N LYS A 178 23.36 -7.47 -58.03
CA LYS A 178 22.63 -6.41 -58.80
C LYS A 178 21.12 -6.57 -59.10
N SER A 179 20.25 -5.57 -59.27
CA SER A 179 20.19 -4.10 -59.20
C SER A 179 18.72 -3.75 -59.59
N ASN A 180 18.20 -2.56 -59.21
CA ASN A 180 17.39 -1.63 -60.04
C ASN A 180 16.30 -0.88 -59.25
N SER A 181 16.44 0.45 -59.21
CA SER A 181 15.35 1.46 -59.19
C SER A 181 14.84 1.69 -60.65
N PRO A 182 13.86 2.55 -61.03
CA PRO A 182 13.38 3.81 -60.40
C PRO A 182 11.84 4.08 -60.61
N PRO A 183 11.33 5.31 -60.88
CA PRO A 183 10.76 6.25 -59.90
C PRO A 183 9.28 6.64 -60.18
N LEU A 184 8.60 7.33 -59.27
CA LEU A 184 7.47 8.18 -59.63
C LEU A 184 7.30 9.40 -58.72
N GLN A 185 7.21 10.55 -59.37
CA GLN A 185 6.88 11.87 -58.84
C GLN A 185 5.36 12.01 -58.70
N SER A 186 4.90 12.73 -57.67
CA SER A 186 3.80 13.69 -57.82
C SER A 186 3.73 14.64 -56.62
N ASN A 187 3.78 15.93 -56.93
CA ASN A 187 3.45 17.07 -56.09
C ASN A 187 2.01 16.97 -55.56
N THR A 188 1.72 17.48 -54.36
CA THR A 188 0.74 18.57 -54.13
C THR A 188 0.58 18.98 -52.65
N THR A 189 0.54 20.31 -52.45
CA THR A 189 -0.18 21.10 -51.42
C THR A 189 0.15 20.96 -49.92
N THR A 190 0.99 21.89 -49.47
CA THR A 190 0.67 22.97 -48.52
C THR A 190 -0.49 22.77 -47.53
N THR A 191 -0.16 22.47 -46.27
CA THR A 191 -0.91 22.96 -45.11
C THR A 191 0.06 23.32 -43.99
N LYS A 192 0.18 24.61 -43.69
CA LYS A 192 0.87 25.13 -42.51
C LYS A 192 0.08 24.73 -41.27
N GLN A 193 0.62 23.87 -40.41
CA GLN A 193 0.22 23.80 -39.01
C GLN A 193 1.40 24.31 -38.16
N GLN A 194 1.14 25.40 -37.46
CA GLN A 194 2.00 25.92 -36.39
C GLN A 194 1.97 24.90 -35.25
N HIS A 195 3.03 24.11 -35.11
CA HIS A 195 3.29 23.44 -33.85
C HIS A 195 4.03 24.40 -32.93
N THR A 196 3.30 24.84 -31.91
CA THR A 196 3.80 25.42 -30.68
C THR A 196 4.94 24.56 -30.15
N ILE A 197 6.15 25.13 -30.10
CA ILE A 197 7.30 24.54 -29.42
C ILE A 197 6.93 24.46 -27.93
N GLN A 198 6.54 23.27 -27.48
CA GLN A 198 6.58 22.96 -26.06
C GLN A 198 8.03 23.04 -25.60
N PRO A 199 8.34 23.68 -24.46
CA PRO A 199 9.66 23.57 -23.89
C PRO A 199 9.94 22.10 -23.57
N PRO A 200 11.20 21.63 -23.67
CA PRO A 200 11.52 20.25 -23.36
C PRO A 200 11.03 19.96 -21.94
N SER A 201 10.09 19.02 -21.82
CA SER A 201 9.72 18.47 -20.53
C SER A 201 11.02 17.94 -19.92
N LYS A 202 11.40 18.53 -18.78
CA LYS A 202 12.50 18.01 -17.98
C LYS A 202 12.09 16.60 -17.58
N GLN A 203 12.58 15.59 -18.30
CA GLN A 203 12.53 14.22 -17.83
C GLN A 203 13.36 14.20 -16.55
N HIS A 204 12.68 14.25 -15.41
CA HIS A 204 13.30 14.05 -14.12
C HIS A 204 13.84 12.61 -14.12
N HIS A 205 15.16 12.46 -14.21
CA HIS A 205 15.84 11.17 -14.03
C HIS A 205 15.60 10.70 -12.59
N LEU A 206 14.53 9.91 -12.42
CA LEU A 206 13.85 9.73 -11.13
C LEU A 206 14.25 8.50 -10.34
N LEU A 207 15.18 7.69 -10.85
CA LEU A 207 15.78 6.59 -10.11
C LEU A 207 17.27 6.52 -10.41
N ASP A 208 18.06 6.21 -9.39
CA ASP A 208 19.43 5.76 -9.57
C ASP A 208 19.41 4.61 -10.61
N PRO A 209 20.18 4.68 -11.71
CA PRO A 209 20.27 3.61 -12.71
C PRO A 209 20.48 2.21 -12.09
N LYS A 210 21.15 2.13 -10.94
CA LYS A 210 21.37 0.89 -10.19
C LYS A 210 20.10 0.25 -9.63
N VAL A 211 19.04 1.04 -9.38
CA VAL A 211 17.74 0.52 -8.92
C VAL A 211 16.99 -0.19 -10.06
N ARG A 212 17.20 0.23 -11.31
CA ARG A 212 16.64 -0.47 -12.49
C ARG A 212 17.29 -1.83 -12.74
N GLU A 213 18.50 -2.04 -12.21
CA GLU A 213 19.28 -3.27 -12.37
C GLU A 213 19.11 -4.25 -11.20
N LEU A 214 18.28 -3.94 -10.19
CA LEU A 214 17.96 -4.85 -9.09
C LEU A 214 17.10 -6.02 -9.58
N GLN A 215 17.73 -6.96 -10.28
CA GLN A 215 17.17 -8.26 -10.56
C GLN A 215 17.18 -9.09 -9.28
N CYS A 216 16.05 -9.15 -8.58
CA CYS A 216 15.91 -10.07 -7.46
C CYS A 216 15.72 -11.47 -8.02
N HIS A 217 16.53 -12.42 -7.55
CA HIS A 217 16.45 -13.83 -7.92
C HIS A 217 15.93 -14.60 -6.71
N ILE A 218 14.66 -15.02 -6.76
CA ILE A 218 14.03 -15.82 -5.70
C ILE A 218 13.54 -17.10 -6.35
N ASP A 219 13.99 -18.25 -5.86
CA ASP A 219 13.69 -19.59 -6.41
C ASP A 219 13.91 -19.71 -7.93
N GLY A 220 15.00 -19.11 -8.43
CA GLY A 220 15.34 -19.13 -9.86
C GLY A 220 14.45 -18.25 -10.74
N ARG A 221 13.53 -17.46 -10.16
CA ARG A 221 12.70 -16.47 -10.86
C ARG A 221 13.34 -15.10 -10.76
N THR A 222 13.46 -14.39 -11.89
CA THR A 222 14.00 -13.02 -11.96
C THR A 222 12.87 -11.99 -11.93
N PHE A 223 12.92 -11.07 -10.98
CA PHE A 223 11.96 -9.96 -10.88
C PHE A 223 12.61 -8.64 -11.27
N THR A 224 11.92 -7.87 -12.11
CA THR A 224 12.33 -6.50 -12.49
C THR A 224 11.43 -5.51 -11.77
N PRO A 225 11.96 -4.56 -10.99
CA PRO A 225 11.15 -3.57 -10.29
C PRO A 225 10.38 -2.69 -11.30
N GLU A 226 9.14 -2.34 -10.96
CA GLU A 226 8.34 -1.46 -11.82
C GLU A 226 8.97 -0.06 -11.92
N PRO A 227 8.91 0.58 -13.11
CA PRO A 227 9.72 1.76 -13.43
C PRO A 227 9.26 3.07 -12.79
N GLU A 228 8.06 3.12 -12.21
CA GLU A 228 7.49 4.34 -11.64
C GLU A 228 7.41 4.25 -10.13
N LEU A 229 8.53 4.55 -9.46
CA LEU A 229 8.48 4.74 -8.02
C LEU A 229 7.90 6.12 -7.70
N PRO A 230 6.98 6.19 -6.73
CA PRO A 230 6.41 7.44 -6.30
C PRO A 230 7.53 8.28 -5.70
N VAL A 231 7.63 9.55 -6.11
CA VAL A 231 8.46 10.50 -5.37
C VAL A 231 7.80 10.69 -4.00
N PRO A 232 8.49 10.38 -2.89
CA PRO A 232 7.93 10.66 -1.59
C PRO A 232 7.83 12.18 -1.41
N LYS A 233 6.80 12.65 -0.70
CA LYS A 233 6.74 14.06 -0.25
C LYS A 233 7.98 14.41 0.58
N ILE A 234 8.60 13.40 1.19
CA ILE A 234 9.74 13.51 2.09
C ILE A 234 10.89 12.71 1.52
N PRO A 235 11.96 13.36 1.01
CA PRO A 235 13.11 12.67 0.44
C PRO A 235 13.74 11.61 1.36
N ALA A 236 13.65 11.78 2.68
CA ALA A 236 14.17 10.83 3.66
C ALA A 236 13.49 9.44 3.61
N LEU A 237 12.29 9.32 3.03
CA LEU A 237 11.61 8.03 2.86
C LEU A 237 12.14 7.19 1.70
N GLN A 238 13.11 7.68 0.92
CA GLN A 238 13.61 6.95 -0.25
C GLN A 238 14.18 5.57 0.11
N SER A 239 14.92 5.45 1.22
CA SER A 239 15.44 4.16 1.69
C SER A 239 14.33 3.19 2.06
N TRP A 240 13.28 3.70 2.71
CA TRP A 240 12.09 2.92 3.04
C TRP A 240 11.39 2.43 1.77
N ILE A 241 11.16 3.30 0.77
CA ILE A 241 10.57 2.93 -0.53
C ILE A 241 11.37 1.80 -1.18
N HIS A 242 12.69 1.94 -1.29
CA HIS A 242 13.55 0.90 -1.86
C HIS A 242 13.45 -0.43 -1.09
N SER A 243 13.32 -0.38 0.23
CA SER A 243 13.09 -1.58 1.03
C SER A 243 11.76 -2.25 0.72
N GLN A 244 10.68 -1.48 0.59
CA GLN A 244 9.34 -2.03 0.27
C GLN A 244 9.30 -2.66 -1.12
N VAL A 245 9.93 -2.01 -2.11
CA VAL A 245 9.98 -2.51 -3.49
C VAL A 245 10.65 -3.88 -3.58
N ARG A 246 11.71 -4.12 -2.79
CA ARG A 246 12.37 -5.43 -2.74
C ARG A 246 11.51 -6.49 -2.07
N LYS A 247 10.84 -6.14 -0.97
CA LYS A 247 9.90 -7.06 -0.29
C LYS A 247 8.78 -7.53 -1.21
N ARG A 248 8.33 -6.69 -2.15
CA ARG A 248 7.28 -7.04 -3.12
C ARG A 248 7.53 -8.35 -3.88
N ALA A 249 8.79 -8.62 -4.26
CA ALA A 249 9.12 -9.87 -4.95
C ALA A 249 8.94 -11.09 -4.03
N VAL A 250 9.38 -10.98 -2.77
CA VAL A 250 9.21 -12.01 -1.75
C VAL A 250 7.73 -12.27 -1.47
N GLU A 251 6.93 -11.21 -1.30
CA GLU A 251 5.49 -11.32 -1.09
C GLU A 251 4.80 -12.06 -2.24
N LYS A 252 5.16 -11.74 -3.48
CA LYS A 252 4.59 -12.40 -4.66
C LYS A 252 4.91 -13.89 -4.70
N VAL A 253 6.16 -14.27 -4.43
CA VAL A 253 6.56 -15.69 -4.39
C VAL A 253 5.85 -16.42 -3.24
N SER A 254 5.68 -15.78 -2.09
CA SER A 254 4.93 -16.34 -0.97
C SER A 254 3.48 -16.63 -1.35
N LEU A 255 2.81 -15.71 -2.04
CA LEU A 255 1.44 -15.92 -2.53
C LEU A 255 1.34 -17.04 -3.56
N ASP A 256 2.34 -17.19 -4.43
CA ASP A 256 2.40 -18.33 -5.36
C ASP A 256 2.46 -19.66 -4.58
N ARG A 257 3.24 -19.74 -3.50
CA ARG A 257 3.29 -20.93 -2.62
C ARG A 257 1.95 -21.18 -1.93
N VAL A 258 1.28 -20.13 -1.45
CA VAL A 258 -0.08 -20.25 -0.87
C VAL A 258 -1.05 -20.83 -1.90
N TYR A 259 -1.02 -20.35 -3.14
CA TYR A 259 -1.86 -20.88 -4.22
C TYR A 259 -1.54 -22.35 -4.54
N GLU A 260 -0.25 -22.67 -4.74
CA GLU A 260 0.24 -24.00 -5.08
C GLU A 260 -0.07 -25.03 -3.98
N SER A 261 0.06 -24.63 -2.70
CA SER A 261 -0.28 -25.47 -1.55
C SER A 261 -1.73 -25.95 -1.57
N GLY A 262 -2.63 -25.16 -2.17
CA GLY A 262 -4.06 -25.38 -2.16
C GLY A 262 -4.73 -25.11 -0.82
N ASN A 263 -4.04 -24.50 0.16
CA ASN A 263 -4.55 -24.31 1.53
C ASN A 263 -5.89 -23.57 1.57
N LEU A 264 -6.09 -22.63 0.65
CA LEU A 264 -7.28 -21.78 0.62
C LEU A 264 -8.31 -22.19 -0.42
N VAL A 265 -8.23 -23.39 -1.01
CA VAL A 265 -9.18 -23.84 -2.04
C VAL A 265 -10.46 -24.37 -1.43
N GLY A 266 -11.60 -24.03 -2.01
CA GLY A 266 -12.89 -24.59 -1.64
C GLY A 266 -13.59 -23.87 -0.48
N LEU A 267 -13.00 -22.82 0.07
CA LEU A 267 -13.68 -21.95 1.03
C LEU A 267 -14.74 -21.10 0.31
N THR A 268 -15.91 -20.94 0.90
CA THR A 268 -16.96 -20.05 0.39
C THR A 268 -16.84 -18.66 1.01
N ARG A 269 -17.39 -17.63 0.34
CA ARG A 269 -17.45 -16.27 0.89
C ARG A 269 -18.10 -16.22 2.27
N SER A 270 -19.22 -16.94 2.43
CA SER A 270 -19.98 -17.01 3.69
C SER A 270 -19.14 -17.61 4.82
N GLN A 271 -18.39 -18.69 4.56
CA GLN A 271 -17.50 -19.29 5.56
C GLN A 271 -16.38 -18.33 5.99
N ILE A 272 -15.75 -17.64 5.04
CA ILE A 272 -14.66 -16.68 5.35
C ILE A 272 -15.22 -15.51 6.16
N ARG A 273 -16.37 -14.94 5.76
CA ARG A 273 -17.03 -13.86 6.49
C ARG A 273 -17.48 -14.29 7.89
N GLN A 274 -18.10 -15.45 8.00
CA GLN A 274 -18.52 -15.99 9.30
C GLN A 274 -17.31 -16.18 10.22
N PHE A 275 -16.21 -16.72 9.71
CA PHE A 275 -14.97 -16.85 10.47
C PHE A 275 -14.42 -15.50 10.92
N GLY A 276 -14.41 -14.51 10.04
CA GLY A 276 -14.08 -13.12 10.36
C GLY A 276 -14.86 -12.59 11.57
N ARG A 277 -16.17 -12.85 11.57
CA ARG A 277 -17.09 -12.42 12.64
C ARG A 277 -16.86 -13.11 13.97
N GLU A 278 -16.56 -14.40 13.94
CA GLU A 278 -16.52 -15.24 15.15
C GLU A 278 -15.13 -15.32 15.78
N HIS A 279 -14.06 -15.12 15.00
CA HIS A 279 -12.70 -15.45 15.44
C HIS A 279 -11.70 -14.30 15.36
N ILE A 280 -11.93 -13.30 14.51
CA ILE A 280 -11.04 -12.14 14.46
C ILE A 280 -11.42 -11.18 15.58
N LYS A 281 -10.51 -11.00 16.53
CA LYS A 281 -10.73 -10.13 17.68
C LYS A 281 -10.32 -8.70 17.31
N LEU A 282 -11.22 -7.76 17.59
CA LEU A 282 -10.97 -6.35 17.38
C LEU A 282 -10.52 -5.69 18.68
N ARG A 283 -9.64 -4.68 18.58
CA ARG A 283 -9.21 -3.90 19.74
C ARG A 283 -10.41 -3.14 20.33
N PRO A 284 -10.72 -3.28 21.64
CA PRO A 284 -11.89 -2.63 22.23
C PRO A 284 -11.90 -1.10 22.06
N GLY A 285 -10.74 -0.45 22.21
CA GLY A 285 -10.60 0.98 21.95
C GLY A 285 -10.95 1.37 20.51
N MET A 286 -10.51 0.59 19.53
CA MET A 286 -10.81 0.84 18.12
C MET A 286 -12.30 0.59 17.80
N VAL A 287 -12.90 -0.47 18.34
CA VAL A 287 -14.35 -0.73 18.17
C VAL A 287 -15.17 0.44 18.72
N THR A 288 -14.81 0.93 19.90
CA THR A 288 -15.49 2.08 20.52
C THR A 288 -15.33 3.34 19.67
N PHE A 289 -14.11 3.60 19.20
CA PHE A 289 -13.79 4.70 18.29
C PHE A 289 -14.62 4.66 17.01
N LEU A 290 -14.62 3.53 16.29
CA LEU A 290 -15.33 3.39 15.02
C LEU A 290 -16.86 3.48 15.19
N LYS A 291 -17.42 2.92 16.28
CA LYS A 291 -18.84 3.08 16.60
C LYS A 291 -19.21 4.54 16.82
N ALA A 292 -18.41 5.27 17.60
CA ALA A 292 -18.64 6.69 17.85
C ALA A 292 -18.52 7.52 16.57
N PHE A 293 -17.52 7.24 15.72
CA PHE A 293 -17.38 7.87 14.41
C PHE A 293 -18.62 7.65 13.55
N VAL A 294 -19.10 6.41 13.42
CA VAL A 294 -20.31 6.12 12.62
C VAL A 294 -21.55 6.84 13.15
N GLN A 295 -21.75 6.83 14.47
CA GLN A 295 -22.86 7.52 15.12
C GLN A 295 -22.82 9.03 14.84
N GLU A 296 -21.64 9.63 14.93
CA GLU A 296 -21.44 11.04 14.62
C GLU A 296 -21.73 11.35 13.16
N GLN A 297 -21.27 10.50 12.23
CA GLN A 297 -21.54 10.65 10.81
C GLN A 297 -23.04 10.49 10.47
N ASP A 298 -23.75 9.56 11.13
CA ASP A 298 -25.19 9.41 10.99
C ASP A 298 -25.94 10.65 11.52
N GLN A 299 -25.49 11.23 12.64
CA GLN A 299 -26.07 12.45 13.18
C GLN A 299 -25.85 13.65 12.25
N LEU A 300 -24.64 13.82 11.72
CA LEU A 300 -24.33 14.89 10.76
C LEU A 300 -25.16 14.77 9.48
N GLU A 301 -25.33 13.56 8.98
CA GLU A 301 -26.18 13.28 7.80
C GLU A 301 -27.65 13.61 8.08
N LYS A 302 -28.16 13.22 9.25
CA LYS A 302 -29.51 13.54 9.69
C LYS A 302 -29.73 15.04 9.81
N ASP A 303 -28.83 15.76 10.50
CA ASP A 303 -28.90 17.21 10.68
C ASP A 303 -28.87 17.94 9.33
N ARG A 304 -28.09 17.43 8.36
CA ARG A 304 -28.06 17.96 7.00
C ARG A 304 -29.40 17.79 6.30
N LEU A 305 -29.98 16.59 6.34
CA LEU A 305 -31.28 16.32 5.72
C LEU A 305 -32.41 17.15 6.36
N GLU A 306 -32.38 17.34 7.67
CA GLU A 306 -33.33 18.20 8.38
C GLU A 306 -33.19 19.67 7.97
N LYS A 307 -31.96 20.18 7.83
CA LYS A 307 -31.68 21.54 7.32
C LYS A 307 -32.16 21.71 5.87
N GLU A 308 -31.92 20.73 5.01
CA GLU A 308 -32.39 20.74 3.63
C GLU A 308 -33.92 20.73 3.55
N LEU A 309 -34.58 19.93 4.40
CA LEU A 309 -36.04 19.90 4.48
C LEU A 309 -36.59 21.25 4.99
N GLN A 310 -35.97 21.83 6.01
CA GLN A 310 -36.37 23.13 6.56
C GLN A 310 -36.17 24.26 5.55
N ALA A 311 -35.09 24.23 4.76
CA ALA A 311 -34.84 25.17 3.68
C ALA A 311 -35.96 25.08 2.62
N ARG A 312 -36.33 23.87 2.19
CA ARG A 312 -37.44 23.65 1.24
C ARG A 312 -38.80 24.13 1.75
N VAL A 313 -39.05 24.03 3.05
CA VAL A 313 -40.29 24.53 3.67
C VAL A 313 -40.29 26.06 3.75
N THR A 314 -39.14 26.68 4.01
CA THR A 314 -39.01 28.13 4.19
C THR A 314 -39.01 28.88 2.85
N GLU A 315 -38.44 28.29 1.80
CA GLU A 315 -38.43 28.82 0.42
C GLU A 315 -39.79 28.67 -0.29
N GLY A 316 -40.89 28.70 0.47
CA GLY A 316 -42.24 28.43 0.01
C GLY A 316 -42.60 29.11 -1.32
N ASN A 317 -42.84 28.28 -2.34
CA ASN A 317 -43.56 28.52 -3.61
C ASN A 317 -43.14 29.70 -4.51
N GLU A 318 -42.25 30.59 -4.06
CA GLU A 318 -41.77 31.70 -4.86
C GLU A 318 -40.58 31.26 -5.72
N GLY A 319 -40.89 30.72 -6.90
CA GLY A 319 -39.96 30.62 -8.02
C GLY A 319 -38.79 29.68 -7.79
N LEU A 320 -38.90 28.47 -8.34
CA LEU A 320 -37.84 27.47 -8.47
C LEU A 320 -36.69 28.00 -9.37
N GLU A 321 -35.98 29.04 -8.97
CA GLU A 321 -34.74 29.45 -9.63
C GLU A 321 -33.65 28.45 -9.25
N SER A 322 -33.47 27.51 -10.17
CA SER A 322 -32.51 26.42 -10.14
C SER A 322 -31.10 26.91 -9.85
N GLY A 323 -30.40 26.23 -8.94
CA GLY A 323 -29.01 25.86 -9.28
C GLY A 323 -27.96 25.90 -8.19
N LYS A 324 -28.23 26.32 -6.96
CA LYS A 324 -27.26 26.08 -5.89
C LYS A 324 -27.34 24.61 -5.46
N ALA A 325 -26.44 23.82 -6.04
CA ALA A 325 -26.25 22.43 -5.63
C ALA A 325 -26.05 22.36 -4.11
N PRO A 326 -26.67 21.37 -3.43
CA PRO A 326 -26.46 21.16 -2.00
C PRO A 326 -24.96 21.06 -1.69
N SER A 327 -24.57 21.45 -0.47
CA SER A 327 -23.16 21.59 -0.08
C SER A 327 -22.32 20.39 -0.54
N LYS A 328 -21.20 20.67 -1.23
CA LYS A 328 -20.31 19.66 -1.84
C LYS A 328 -19.79 18.59 -0.86
N PHE A 329 -19.84 18.85 0.46
CA PHE A 329 -19.30 17.97 1.48
C PHE A 329 -20.29 16.86 1.87
N GLY A 330 -19.87 15.63 1.57
CA GLY A 330 -20.57 14.42 1.96
C GLY A 330 -20.33 14.05 3.42
N ARG A 331 -20.97 12.96 3.83
CA ARG A 331 -20.65 12.24 5.06
C ARG A 331 -19.17 11.88 5.08
N GLY A 332 -18.53 11.98 6.24
CA GLY A 332 -17.16 11.49 6.45
C GLY A 332 -17.06 10.00 6.10
N GLN A 333 -16.00 9.63 5.40
CA GLN A 333 -15.83 8.29 4.83
C GLN A 333 -14.80 7.48 5.59
N LEU A 334 -15.14 6.22 5.83
CA LEU A 334 -14.24 5.21 6.37
C LEU A 334 -13.63 4.40 5.23
N TRP A 335 -12.32 4.20 5.28
CA TRP A 335 -11.55 3.39 4.35
C TRP A 335 -10.67 2.41 5.12
N ILE A 336 -10.46 1.22 4.54
CA ILE A 336 -9.47 0.26 5.03
C ILE A 336 -8.50 -0.05 3.90
N LEU A 337 -7.20 0.12 4.18
CA LEU A 337 -6.09 -0.27 3.30
C LEU A 337 -5.30 -1.37 3.98
N SER A 338 -5.35 -2.58 3.45
CA SER A 338 -4.71 -3.73 4.08
C SER A 338 -3.93 -4.59 3.10
N VAL A 339 -2.83 -5.17 3.57
CA VAL A 339 -2.09 -6.24 2.86
C VAL A 339 -2.76 -7.60 3.01
N ASN A 340 -3.83 -7.71 3.81
CA ASN A 340 -4.62 -8.91 4.02
C ASN A 340 -5.25 -9.41 2.71
N TRP A 341 -5.59 -10.71 2.68
CA TRP A 341 -5.90 -11.46 1.46
C TRP A 341 -7.40 -11.69 1.24
N SER A 342 -8.28 -11.23 2.12
CA SER A 342 -9.74 -11.35 1.90
C SER A 342 -10.54 -10.18 2.43
N GLN A 343 -11.31 -9.57 1.52
CA GLN A 343 -12.33 -8.59 1.88
C GLN A 343 -13.42 -9.21 2.75
N ASP A 344 -13.80 -10.46 2.48
CA ASP A 344 -14.87 -11.15 3.22
C ASP A 344 -14.47 -11.39 4.67
N LEU A 345 -13.18 -11.69 4.95
CA LEU A 345 -12.66 -11.83 6.31
C LEU A 345 -12.76 -10.50 7.07
N ILE A 346 -12.28 -9.41 6.45
CA ILE A 346 -12.34 -8.05 7.04
C ILE A 346 -13.79 -7.65 7.29
N ARG A 347 -14.69 -7.84 6.32
CA ARG A 347 -16.12 -7.53 6.49
C ARG A 347 -16.74 -8.33 7.62
N GLY A 348 -16.42 -9.62 7.72
CA GLY A 348 -16.84 -10.46 8.82
C GLY A 348 -16.46 -9.88 10.18
N ALA A 349 -15.20 -9.48 10.32
CA ALA A 349 -14.73 -8.84 11.55
C ALA A 349 -15.45 -7.51 11.80
N MET A 350 -15.63 -6.68 10.77
CA MET A 350 -16.30 -5.39 10.86
C MET A 350 -17.81 -5.48 11.15
N ASP A 351 -18.45 -6.62 10.89
CA ASP A 351 -19.84 -6.88 11.33
C ASP A 351 -19.96 -6.78 12.86
N GLN A 352 -18.89 -7.02 13.63
CA GLN A 352 -18.87 -6.83 15.08
C GLN A 352 -18.94 -5.33 15.49
N VAL A 353 -18.48 -4.44 14.62
CA VAL A 353 -18.53 -2.99 14.81
C VAL A 353 -19.91 -2.45 14.40
N PHE A 354 -20.39 -2.83 13.22
CA PHE A 354 -21.59 -2.24 12.62
C PHE A 354 -22.88 -3.01 12.93
N GLY A 355 -22.78 -4.22 13.47
CA GLY A 355 -23.90 -5.02 13.96
C GLY A 355 -24.59 -5.89 12.92
N SER A 356 -24.41 -5.64 11.62
CA SER A 356 -24.94 -6.48 10.55
C SER A 356 -24.13 -6.34 9.26
N GLU A 357 -24.34 -7.27 8.32
CA GLU A 357 -23.70 -7.25 7.00
C GLU A 357 -24.16 -6.05 6.17
N GLU A 358 -25.44 -5.69 6.23
CA GLU A 358 -26.00 -4.53 5.53
C GLU A 358 -25.41 -3.23 6.09
N ALA A 359 -25.24 -3.14 7.40
CA ALA A 359 -24.62 -2.00 8.05
C ALA A 359 -23.14 -1.88 7.64
N THR A 360 -22.41 -3.00 7.60
CA THR A 360 -21.02 -3.02 7.09
C THR A 360 -20.96 -2.54 5.65
N SER A 361 -21.81 -3.02 4.76
CA SER A 361 -21.85 -2.57 3.36
C SER A 361 -22.22 -1.09 3.20
N LYS A 362 -23.02 -0.53 4.13
CA LYS A 362 -23.34 0.89 4.16
C LYS A 362 -22.14 1.76 4.56
N TYR A 363 -21.41 1.38 5.60
CA TYR A 363 -20.33 2.22 6.16
C TYR A 363 -18.94 1.92 5.57
N LEU A 364 -18.74 0.72 5.03
CA LEU A 364 -17.53 0.25 4.39
C LEU A 364 -17.89 -0.48 3.08
N PRO A 365 -18.32 0.26 2.05
CA PRO A 365 -18.63 -0.33 0.75
C PRO A 365 -17.36 -0.89 0.09
N ASP A 366 -17.52 -1.75 -0.93
CA ASP A 366 -16.41 -2.41 -1.65
C ASP A 366 -15.37 -1.43 -2.18
N SER A 367 -15.81 -0.26 -2.63
CA SER A 367 -14.92 0.79 -3.12
C SER A 367 -14.01 1.38 -2.04
N HIS A 368 -14.32 1.18 -0.75
CA HIS A 368 -13.59 1.71 0.39
C HIS A 368 -12.74 0.67 1.13
N LEU A 369 -12.83 -0.60 0.73
CA LEU A 369 -12.03 -1.68 1.26
C LEU A 369 -11.03 -2.13 0.21
N ILE A 370 -9.80 -1.62 0.28
CA ILE A 370 -8.74 -1.95 -0.66
C ILE A 370 -7.78 -2.93 0.02
N CYS A 371 -7.79 -4.15 -0.44
CA CYS A 371 -6.87 -5.21 -0.04
C CYS A 371 -6.74 -6.22 -1.18
N SER A 372 -5.76 -7.10 -1.09
CA SER A 372 -5.73 -8.28 -1.96
C SER A 372 -6.93 -9.18 -1.62
N ASN A 373 -7.45 -9.93 -2.60
CA ASN A 373 -8.67 -10.71 -2.38
C ASN A 373 -8.55 -12.12 -2.96
N LEU A 374 -9.24 -13.09 -2.37
CA LEU A 374 -9.32 -14.42 -2.92
C LEU A 374 -10.17 -14.42 -4.20
N GLU A 375 -9.69 -15.11 -5.24
CA GLU A 375 -10.45 -15.36 -6.45
C GLU A 375 -11.48 -16.46 -6.19
N PHE A 376 -12.70 -16.24 -6.66
CA PHE A 376 -13.80 -17.18 -6.56
C PHE A 376 -14.19 -17.69 -7.94
N ALA A 377 -14.41 -18.98 -8.06
CA ALA A 377 -14.90 -19.61 -9.28
C ALA A 377 -16.31 -20.18 -9.05
N GLU A 378 -17.10 -20.19 -10.13
CA GLU A 378 -18.39 -20.88 -10.20
C GLU A 378 -18.24 -22.40 -10.26
N GLU A 379 -17.07 -22.87 -10.68
CA GLU A 379 -16.77 -24.29 -10.82
C GLU A 379 -16.75 -24.99 -9.44
N GLY A 380 -17.29 -26.21 -9.41
CA GLY A 380 -17.20 -27.06 -8.23
C GLY A 380 -15.75 -27.33 -7.85
N HIS A 381 -15.48 -27.45 -6.54
CA HIS A 381 -14.13 -27.60 -5.99
C HIS A 381 -13.33 -28.77 -6.63
N GLU A 382 -13.98 -29.87 -7.01
CA GLU A 382 -13.35 -31.00 -7.68
C GLU A 382 -12.74 -30.63 -9.04
N ILE A 383 -13.40 -29.74 -9.77
CA ILE A 383 -12.95 -29.23 -11.07
C ILE A 383 -11.73 -28.33 -10.85
N LEU A 384 -11.80 -27.44 -9.86
CA LEU A 384 -10.68 -26.59 -9.46
C LEU A 384 -9.45 -27.40 -9.03
N ALA A 385 -9.65 -28.47 -8.27
CA ALA A 385 -8.56 -29.38 -7.87
C ALA A 385 -7.95 -30.12 -9.08
N ARG A 386 -8.77 -30.56 -10.04
CA ARG A 386 -8.28 -31.18 -11.28
C ARG A 386 -7.48 -30.20 -12.14
N ARG A 387 -7.96 -28.96 -12.28
CA ARG A 387 -7.29 -27.91 -13.06
C ARG A 387 -5.92 -27.54 -12.49
N ARG A 388 -5.80 -27.43 -11.16
CA ARG A 388 -4.49 -27.16 -10.54
C ARG A 388 -3.47 -28.26 -10.84
N LYS A 389 -3.88 -29.54 -10.88
CA LYS A 389 -2.99 -30.64 -11.25
C LYS A 389 -2.52 -30.54 -12.70
N SER A 390 -3.41 -30.14 -13.63
CA SER A 390 -3.00 -29.94 -15.02
C SER A 390 -2.06 -28.73 -15.16
N ASP A 391 -2.33 -27.64 -14.44
CA ASP A 391 -1.53 -26.42 -14.52
C ASP A 391 -0.13 -26.63 -13.93
N ALA A 392 -0.02 -27.32 -12.78
CA ALA A 392 1.26 -27.67 -12.15
C ALA A 392 2.10 -28.65 -13.00
N THR A 393 1.47 -29.47 -13.84
CA THR A 393 2.19 -30.38 -14.75
C THR A 393 2.72 -29.63 -15.98
N THR A 394 2.05 -28.56 -16.40
CA THR A 394 2.36 -27.83 -17.63
C THR A 394 3.57 -26.90 -17.48
N THR A 395 3.85 -26.40 -16.27
CA THR A 395 4.95 -25.46 -16.01
C THR A 395 6.36 -26.03 -16.17
N ASN A 396 6.53 -27.36 -16.28
CA ASN A 396 7.84 -28.00 -16.50
C ASN A 396 8.19 -28.30 -17.96
N THR A 397 7.33 -27.97 -18.92
CA THR A 397 7.59 -28.27 -20.35
C THR A 397 7.59 -26.99 -21.17
N THR A 398 8.79 -26.61 -21.63
CA THR A 398 9.07 -25.44 -22.48
C THR A 398 8.09 -25.32 -23.66
N THR A 399 7.51 -24.14 -23.78
CA THR A 399 6.81 -23.50 -24.91
C THR A 399 6.69 -24.33 -26.21
N THR A 400 5.60 -25.10 -26.34
CA THR A 400 5.00 -25.43 -27.65
C THR A 400 3.53 -25.10 -27.61
N ALA A 401 3.07 -24.32 -28.60
CA ALA A 401 1.72 -23.79 -28.72
C ALA A 401 0.65 -24.90 -28.57
N ILE A 402 -0.27 -24.72 -27.61
CA ILE A 402 -1.42 -25.61 -27.43
C ILE A 402 -2.63 -24.95 -28.09
N ASP A 403 -3.10 -25.60 -29.16
CA ASP A 403 -4.38 -25.32 -29.81
C ASP A 403 -5.53 -25.71 -28.85
N TYR A 404 -6.30 -24.71 -28.39
CA TYR A 404 -7.55 -24.94 -27.67
C TYR A 404 -8.62 -25.42 -28.66
N ASN A 405 -8.85 -26.72 -28.70
CA ASN A 405 -9.95 -27.32 -29.44
C ASN A 405 -11.11 -27.63 -28.46
N ASN A 406 -12.00 -26.64 -28.26
CA ASN A 406 -13.22 -26.79 -27.47
C ASN A 406 -14.28 -27.52 -28.29
N ASN A 407 -14.46 -28.81 -28.04
CA ASN A 407 -15.64 -29.57 -28.47
C ASN A 407 -16.10 -30.44 -27.30
N ASP A 408 -16.95 -29.87 -26.44
CA ASP A 408 -17.86 -30.65 -25.61
C ASP A 408 -19.17 -29.86 -25.42
N THR A 409 -20.09 -30.15 -26.34
CA THR A 409 -21.51 -29.82 -26.27
C THR A 409 -22.29 -30.94 -25.58
N ASN A 410 -23.36 -30.54 -24.87
CA ASN A 410 -24.50 -31.32 -24.35
C ASN A 410 -24.37 -31.93 -22.95
N ASN A 411 -25.08 -31.33 -21.98
CA ASN A 411 -26.34 -31.92 -21.50
C ASN A 411 -27.12 -31.04 -20.50
N ASN A 412 -28.42 -30.90 -20.80
CA ASN A 412 -29.56 -30.73 -19.87
C ASN A 412 -29.65 -29.49 -18.98
N ASP A 413 -30.16 -28.41 -19.56
CA ASP A 413 -30.87 -27.33 -18.86
C ASP A 413 -32.23 -27.81 -18.33
N ASN A 414 -32.24 -28.43 -17.14
CA ASN A 414 -33.44 -28.52 -16.31
C ASN A 414 -33.44 -27.35 -15.32
N LYS A 415 -33.99 -26.22 -15.76
CA LYS A 415 -34.17 -24.99 -15.00
C LYS A 415 -35.33 -25.14 -14.00
N LEU A 416 -35.09 -25.87 -12.90
CA LEU A 416 -35.97 -25.84 -11.73
C LEU A 416 -35.60 -24.61 -10.89
N GLY A 417 -36.52 -23.63 -10.86
CA GLY A 417 -36.38 -22.35 -10.15
C GLY A 417 -36.45 -22.48 -8.63
N GLY A 418 -35.42 -23.09 -8.05
CA GLY A 418 -35.03 -22.83 -6.66
C GLY A 418 -33.91 -21.80 -6.67
N ASP A 419 -34.01 -20.78 -5.82
CA ASP A 419 -32.95 -19.82 -5.51
C ASP A 419 -31.76 -20.53 -4.82
N ASN A 420 -31.13 -21.49 -5.52
CA ASN A 420 -29.84 -22.01 -5.14
C ASN A 420 -28.85 -20.91 -5.48
N ALA A 421 -28.66 -19.98 -4.53
CA ALA A 421 -27.59 -19.00 -4.58
C ALA A 421 -26.31 -19.73 -5.00
N CYS A 422 -25.74 -19.33 -6.14
CA CYS A 422 -24.54 -19.96 -6.69
C CYS A 422 -23.46 -19.90 -5.60
N VAL A 423 -23.12 -21.06 -5.03
CA VAL A 423 -22.12 -21.12 -3.97
C VAL A 423 -20.76 -21.05 -4.66
N HIS A 424 -20.22 -19.84 -4.75
CA HIS A 424 -18.88 -19.64 -5.29
C HIS A 424 -17.83 -20.12 -4.29
N HIS A 425 -16.88 -20.90 -4.78
CA HIS A 425 -15.77 -21.44 -3.99
C HIS A 425 -14.47 -20.73 -4.40
N THR A 426 -13.61 -20.49 -3.43
CA THR A 426 -12.27 -19.96 -3.68
C THR A 426 -11.45 -20.92 -4.55
N SER A 427 -10.76 -20.37 -5.55
CA SER A 427 -9.78 -21.09 -6.36
C SER A 427 -8.44 -21.27 -5.65
N GLY A 428 -8.28 -20.64 -4.49
CA GLY A 428 -7.03 -20.51 -3.73
C GLY A 428 -6.09 -19.44 -4.27
N LYS A 429 -6.38 -18.87 -5.46
CA LYS A 429 -5.59 -17.79 -6.04
C LYS A 429 -5.95 -16.47 -5.37
N VAL A 430 -4.96 -15.61 -5.20
CA VAL A 430 -5.14 -14.26 -4.67
C VAL A 430 -5.05 -13.27 -5.84
N ASP A 431 -6.10 -12.46 -6.01
CA ASP A 431 -6.10 -11.27 -6.83
C ASP A 431 -5.35 -10.16 -6.07
N VAL A 432 -4.12 -9.91 -6.53
CA VAL A 432 -3.15 -9.08 -5.82
C VAL A 432 -3.39 -7.60 -6.11
N THR A 433 -3.79 -6.86 -5.08
CA THR A 433 -3.98 -5.40 -5.16
C THR A 433 -2.94 -4.65 -4.31
N ILE A 434 -2.68 -5.11 -3.09
CA ILE A 434 -1.74 -4.51 -2.16
C ILE A 434 -0.84 -5.61 -1.58
N LEU A 435 0.48 -5.49 -1.76
CA LEU A 435 1.48 -6.40 -1.17
C LEU A 435 2.38 -5.73 -0.14
N THR A 436 2.66 -4.45 -0.35
CA THR A 436 3.72 -3.75 0.39
C THR A 436 3.27 -2.39 0.88
N GLY A 437 4.08 -1.77 1.73
CA GLY A 437 3.82 -0.39 2.18
C GLY A 437 3.81 0.62 1.03
N THR A 438 4.56 0.38 -0.05
CA THR A 438 4.50 1.21 -1.25
C THR A 438 3.18 1.07 -1.99
N ASP A 439 2.57 -0.12 -1.99
CA ASP A 439 1.24 -0.33 -2.60
C ASP A 439 0.15 0.36 -1.79
N LYS A 440 0.23 0.30 -0.45
CA LYS A 440 -0.66 1.06 0.44
C LYS A 440 -0.57 2.56 0.15
N LEU A 441 0.64 3.11 0.01
CA LEU A 441 0.84 4.52 -0.30
C LEU A 441 0.25 4.91 -1.67
N HIS A 442 0.40 4.06 -2.68
CA HIS A 442 -0.22 4.27 -3.99
C HIS A 442 -1.74 4.26 -3.91
N ALA A 443 -2.32 3.24 -3.28
CA ALA A 443 -3.75 3.12 -3.10
C ALA A 443 -4.31 4.34 -2.35
N PHE A 444 -3.62 4.81 -1.30
CA PHE A 444 -4.01 5.99 -0.55
C PHE A 444 -4.02 7.26 -1.40
N ARG A 445 -2.95 7.52 -2.16
CA ARG A 445 -2.87 8.67 -3.07
C ARG A 445 -3.92 8.62 -4.17
N ASP A 446 -4.22 7.44 -4.69
CA ASP A 446 -5.25 7.25 -5.71
C ASP A 446 -6.66 7.49 -5.15
N ILE A 447 -6.93 7.12 -3.90
CA ILE A 447 -8.16 7.50 -3.21
C ILE A 447 -8.28 9.03 -3.13
N GLN A 448 -7.24 9.71 -2.62
CA GLN A 448 -7.22 11.17 -2.48
C GLN A 448 -7.46 11.86 -3.82
N ARG A 449 -6.77 11.40 -4.88
CA ARG A 449 -6.89 11.96 -6.23
C ARG A 449 -8.30 11.76 -6.81
N ARG A 450 -8.85 10.55 -6.71
CA ARG A 450 -10.20 10.25 -7.22
C ARG A 450 -11.26 11.08 -6.50
N TYR A 451 -11.15 11.20 -5.18
CA TYR A 451 -12.09 12.01 -4.40
C TYR A 451 -12.02 13.49 -4.79
N ALA A 452 -10.82 14.07 -4.85
CA ALA A 452 -10.63 15.45 -5.27
C ALA A 452 -11.19 15.72 -6.69
N MET A 453 -10.96 14.81 -7.64
CA MET A 453 -11.50 14.91 -8.99
C MET A 453 -13.03 14.80 -9.03
N GLN A 454 -13.61 13.86 -8.28
CA GLN A 454 -15.05 13.62 -8.27
C GLN A 454 -15.83 14.82 -7.69
N HIS A 455 -15.25 15.52 -6.73
CA HIS A 455 -15.90 16.63 -6.02
C HIS A 455 -15.45 18.02 -6.48
N ASP A 456 -14.53 18.08 -7.47
CA ASP A 456 -13.92 19.33 -7.94
C ASP A 456 -13.38 20.14 -6.75
N LEU A 457 -12.50 19.48 -5.98
CA LEU A 457 -11.85 20.01 -4.79
C LEU A 457 -10.34 20.10 -5.01
N ALA A 458 -9.72 21.14 -4.45
CA ALA A 458 -8.27 21.19 -4.31
C ALA A 458 -7.81 20.19 -3.24
N PRO A 459 -6.58 19.63 -3.34
CA PRO A 459 -6.07 18.67 -2.35
C PRO A 459 -6.09 19.18 -0.90
N SER A 460 -5.99 20.49 -0.68
CA SER A 460 -6.02 21.12 0.65
C SER A 460 -7.43 21.31 1.23
N GLU A 461 -8.48 21.05 0.45
CA GLU A 461 -9.88 21.23 0.89
C GLU A 461 -10.45 20.00 1.59
N THR A 462 -9.69 18.89 1.60
CA THR A 462 -10.06 17.64 2.26
C THR A 462 -9.05 17.31 3.34
N LYS A 463 -9.52 16.77 4.47
CA LYS A 463 -8.67 16.35 5.58
C LYS A 463 -8.69 14.83 5.74
N TRP A 464 -7.50 14.25 5.76
CA TRP A 464 -7.27 12.82 5.84
C TRP A 464 -6.54 12.46 7.12
N ALA A 465 -7.10 11.53 7.88
CA ALA A 465 -6.39 10.86 8.97
C ALA A 465 -6.06 9.43 8.55
N TYR A 466 -4.83 8.99 8.82
CA TYR A 466 -4.40 7.62 8.61
C TYR A 466 -3.97 6.97 9.93
N PHE A 467 -4.45 5.75 10.17
CA PHE A 467 -4.12 4.94 11.34
C PHE A 467 -3.35 3.70 10.90
N GLY A 468 -2.19 3.46 11.50
CA GLY A 468 -1.36 2.30 11.21
C GLY A 468 -0.49 1.93 12.41
N ASP A 469 0.02 0.70 12.44
CA ASP A 469 0.84 0.19 13.55
C ASP A 469 2.24 -0.23 13.08
N SER A 470 2.42 -0.41 11.78
CA SER A 470 3.58 -1.10 11.22
C SER A 470 4.44 -0.21 10.32
N SER A 471 5.67 -0.67 10.03
CA SER A 471 6.54 -0.01 9.06
C SER A 471 5.94 0.02 7.64
N THR A 472 4.97 -0.85 7.32
CA THR A 472 4.31 -0.83 6.00
C THR A 472 3.39 0.39 5.85
N ASP A 473 2.94 0.98 6.96
CA ASP A 473 2.05 2.14 6.97
C ASP A 473 2.79 3.48 6.92
N LEU A 474 4.13 3.46 7.06
CA LEU A 474 4.92 4.68 7.21
C LEU A 474 4.67 5.70 6.08
N GLY A 475 4.59 5.22 4.84
CA GLY A 475 4.28 6.06 3.69
C GLY A 475 2.93 6.77 3.85
N CYS A 476 1.88 6.04 4.19
CA CYS A 476 0.54 6.59 4.36
C CYS A 476 0.42 7.52 5.58
N LEU A 477 1.04 7.15 6.70
CA LEU A 477 1.09 7.95 7.93
C LEU A 477 1.69 9.33 7.68
N VAL A 478 2.76 9.40 6.87
CA VAL A 478 3.42 10.65 6.49
C VAL A 478 2.66 11.42 5.42
N GLU A 479 1.95 10.72 4.53
CA GLU A 479 1.21 11.32 3.42
C GLU A 479 -0.06 12.04 3.89
N ALA A 480 -0.69 11.52 4.96
CA ALA A 480 -1.93 12.03 5.54
C ALA A 480 -1.76 13.39 6.24
N ASP A 481 -2.86 14.13 6.42
CA ASP A 481 -2.85 15.37 7.20
C ASP A 481 -2.66 15.10 8.69
N LEU A 482 -3.10 13.93 9.15
CA LEU A 482 -2.88 13.41 10.49
C LEU A 482 -2.50 11.93 10.43
N GLY A 483 -1.24 11.61 10.71
CA GLY A 483 -0.77 10.23 10.88
C GLY A 483 -0.80 9.80 12.35
N ILE A 484 -1.54 8.73 12.64
CA ILE A 484 -1.68 8.15 13.99
C ILE A 484 -1.10 6.75 14.01
N ILE A 485 -0.06 6.57 14.83
CA ILE A 485 0.55 5.29 15.15
C ILE A 485 -0.25 4.62 16.28
N ILE A 486 -0.63 3.37 16.06
CA ILE A 486 -1.24 2.51 17.08
C ILE A 486 -0.22 1.49 17.57
N GLY A 487 0.01 1.43 18.88
CA GLY A 487 0.91 0.45 19.49
C GLY A 487 2.37 0.92 19.64
N LYS A 488 3.28 -0.05 19.74
CA LYS A 488 4.71 0.17 20.09
C LYS A 488 5.67 -0.57 19.16
N SER A 489 5.35 -0.65 17.87
CA SER A 489 6.19 -1.33 16.88
C SER A 489 7.60 -0.74 16.83
N LYS A 490 8.59 -1.50 17.32
CA LYS A 490 9.99 -1.05 17.34
C LYS A 490 10.52 -0.78 15.95
N SER A 491 10.10 -1.59 14.97
CA SER A 491 10.50 -1.45 13.57
C SER A 491 10.02 -0.12 12.98
N LEU A 492 8.73 0.20 13.15
CA LEU A 492 8.16 1.48 12.69
C LEU A 492 8.87 2.66 13.35
N LEU A 493 9.06 2.63 14.67
CA LEU A 493 9.71 3.73 15.41
C LEU A 493 11.16 3.94 14.98
N SER A 494 11.89 2.84 14.74
CA SER A 494 13.27 2.91 14.23
C SER A 494 13.31 3.48 12.81
N GLU A 495 12.33 3.18 11.97
CA GLU A 495 12.21 3.74 10.62
C GLU A 495 11.86 5.24 10.66
N CYS A 496 10.97 5.66 11.57
CA CYS A 496 10.67 7.07 11.81
C CYS A 496 11.92 7.84 12.24
N GLU A 497 12.67 7.33 13.22
CA GLU A 497 13.92 7.94 13.69
C GLU A 497 14.95 8.06 12.56
N ARG A 498 15.18 6.97 11.81
CA ARG A 498 16.08 6.96 10.64
C ARG A 498 15.67 7.97 9.56
N SER A 499 14.36 8.19 9.41
CA SER A 499 13.79 9.12 8.43
C SER A 499 13.69 10.56 8.95
N GLY A 500 14.12 10.85 10.19
CA GLY A 500 14.00 12.17 10.80
C GLY A 500 12.55 12.61 11.06
N ILE A 501 11.64 11.64 11.21
CA ILE A 501 10.22 11.84 11.48
C ILE A 501 10.03 11.93 12.98
N GLN A 502 9.38 13.00 13.45
CA GLN A 502 9.10 13.16 14.86
C GLN A 502 7.90 12.30 15.24
N VAL A 503 8.03 11.53 16.32
CA VAL A 503 6.91 10.80 16.92
C VAL A 503 6.59 11.43 18.27
N VAL A 504 5.33 11.83 18.45
CA VAL A 504 4.82 12.44 19.68
C VAL A 504 3.89 11.44 20.37
N ASP A 505 4.25 11.06 21.59
CA ASP A 505 3.41 10.20 22.41
C ASP A 505 2.21 10.96 22.95
N LEU A 506 1.03 10.45 22.66
CA LEU A 506 -0.20 10.87 23.30
C LEU A 506 -0.38 10.01 24.54
N ILE A 507 0.00 10.59 25.69
CA ILE A 507 -0.06 9.91 26.98
C ILE A 507 -1.51 9.69 27.37
N GLU A 508 -1.87 8.43 27.59
CA GLU A 508 -3.12 8.04 28.23
C GLU A 508 -3.17 8.70 29.62
N ARG A 509 -4.21 9.51 29.86
CA ARG A 509 -4.50 9.97 31.21
C ARG A 509 -4.77 8.73 32.06
N LYS A 510 -3.82 8.33 32.90
CA LYS A 510 -4.17 7.50 34.06
C LYS A 510 -5.22 8.29 34.82
N GLN A 511 -6.44 7.78 34.88
CA GLN A 511 -7.44 8.31 35.81
C GLN A 511 -6.78 8.23 37.19
N SER A 512 -6.38 9.38 37.72
CA SER A 512 -5.99 9.48 39.12
C SER A 512 -7.24 9.16 39.93
N GLU A 513 -7.24 7.97 40.55
CA GLU A 513 -8.30 7.47 41.44
C GLU A 513 -8.61 8.44 42.59
#